data_AF-A0A7W1J8B2-F1
#
_entry.id   AF-A0A7W1J8B2-F1
#
_cell.length_a   1.000
_cell.length_b   1.000
_cell.length_c   1.000
_cell.angle_alpha   90.00
_cell.angle_beta   90.00
_cell.angle_gamma   90.00
#
_symmetry.space_group_name_H-M   'P 1'
#
loop_
_entity.id
_entity.type
_entity.pdbx_description
1 polymer ?
#
loop_
_entity_poly.entity_id
_entity_poly.type
_entity_poly.pdbx_seq_one_letter_code
_entity_poly.pdbx_strand_id
1 'polypeptide(L)'
;IASSIVSIEHPLKPLPSVAEITSELARCTDPVLSERLRRKIGVRNAVGDGSSATIRAWIWRLGDAVIAAHPHEAYSHLQTTLRARRPERAIAVMNLCNGASVGYLPPAELYDRDLYQVWQTPYARDVLERFTAACAAGIDEMCSAQPTETKKATA
;
A
#
# COMPACT_ATOMS: atom_id res chain seq x y z
N ILE A 1 -9.51 -18.06 13.88
CA ILE A 1 -9.41 -16.95 12.89
C ILE A 1 -9.06 -15.68 13.65
N ALA A 2 -8.16 -14.84 13.13
CA ALA A 2 -7.82 -13.55 13.72
C ALA A 2 -7.68 -12.50 12.60
N SER A 3 -7.89 -11.23 12.94
CA SER A 3 -7.77 -10.13 11.98
C SER A 3 -7.19 -8.88 12.63
N SER A 4 -6.36 -8.15 11.90
CA SER A 4 -5.85 -6.83 12.31
C SER A 4 -5.76 -5.88 11.12
N ILE A 5 -5.68 -4.59 11.42
CA ILE A 5 -5.38 -3.55 10.42
C ILE A 5 -4.03 -2.96 10.81
N VAL A 6 -3.07 -3.07 9.90
CA VAL A 6 -1.79 -2.38 10.00
C VAL A 6 -1.94 -1.04 9.29
N SER A 7 -1.57 0.04 9.98
CA SER A 7 -1.57 1.39 9.40
C SER A 7 -0.20 2.02 9.59
N ILE A 8 0.31 2.67 8.54
CA ILE A 8 1.50 3.52 8.64
C ILE A 8 1.22 4.88 8.04
N GLU A 9 1.73 5.91 8.68
CA GLU A 9 1.81 7.24 8.08
C GLU A 9 3.10 7.33 7.26
N HIS A 10 2.97 7.76 6.00
CA HIS A 10 4.10 7.88 5.11
C HIS A 10 4.10 9.24 4.38
N PRO A 11 5.25 9.93 4.29
CA PRO A 11 5.35 11.21 3.59
C PRO A 11 4.99 11.10 2.12
N LEU A 12 4.33 12.12 1.58
CA LEU A 12 4.10 12.26 0.16
C LEU A 12 5.31 12.94 -0.51
N LYS A 13 5.48 12.69 -1.80
CA LYS A 13 6.33 13.53 -2.65
C LYS A 13 5.76 14.95 -2.69
N PRO A 14 6.56 15.94 -3.14
CA PRO A 14 6.00 17.21 -3.58
C PRO A 14 5.00 16.97 -4.72
N LEU A 15 3.71 17.16 -4.43
CA LEU A 15 2.63 16.98 -5.39
C LEU A 15 1.96 18.34 -5.66
N PRO A 16 1.77 18.72 -6.93
CA PRO A 16 0.93 19.87 -7.24
C PRO A 16 -0.52 19.58 -6.85
N SER A 17 -1.24 20.65 -6.54
CA SER A 17 -2.68 20.62 -6.29
C SER A 17 -3.46 20.17 -7.53
N VAL A 18 -4.69 19.68 -7.30
CA VAL A 18 -5.61 19.32 -8.39
C VAL A 18 -5.86 20.50 -9.33
N ALA A 19 -5.96 21.72 -8.78
CA ALA A 19 -6.18 22.94 -9.56
C ALA A 19 -5.01 23.22 -10.51
N GLU A 20 -3.77 23.09 -10.04
CA GLU A 20 -2.57 23.27 -10.87
C GLU A 20 -2.51 22.22 -11.98
N ILE A 21 -2.71 20.94 -11.66
CA ILE A 21 -2.68 19.85 -12.65
C ILE A 21 -3.80 20.02 -13.69
N THR A 22 -4.98 20.44 -13.27
CA THR A 22 -6.12 20.69 -14.16
C THR A 22 -5.84 21.87 -15.09
N SER A 23 -5.22 22.93 -14.58
CA SER A 23 -4.79 24.08 -15.38
C SER A 23 -3.73 23.69 -16.42
N GLU A 24 -2.80 22.82 -16.07
CA GLU A 24 -1.81 22.26 -16.99
C GLU A 24 -2.47 21.39 -18.07
N LEU A 25 -3.38 20.49 -17.66
CA LEU A 25 -4.11 19.60 -18.57
C LEU A 25 -4.93 20.39 -19.60
N ALA A 26 -5.58 21.49 -19.20
CA ALA A 26 -6.36 22.32 -20.10
C ALA A 26 -5.52 22.98 -21.21
N ARG A 27 -4.22 23.16 -20.99
CA ARG A 27 -3.28 23.74 -21.97
C ARG A 27 -2.48 22.67 -22.73
N CYS A 28 -2.63 21.40 -22.36
CA CYS A 28 -1.86 20.30 -22.92
C CYS A 28 -2.50 19.81 -24.23
N THR A 29 -1.72 19.83 -25.32
CA THR A 29 -2.15 19.30 -26.63
C THR A 29 -1.63 17.90 -26.92
N ASP A 30 -0.60 17.45 -26.19
CA ASP A 30 -0.03 16.11 -26.31
C ASP A 30 -0.94 15.08 -25.61
N PRO A 31 -1.40 14.02 -26.32
CA PRO A 31 -2.31 13.03 -25.75
C PRO A 31 -1.68 12.16 -24.66
N VAL A 32 -0.39 11.86 -24.75
CA VAL A 32 0.36 11.06 -23.76
C VAL A 32 0.55 11.86 -22.48
N LEU A 33 0.96 13.12 -22.60
CA LEU A 33 1.09 14.02 -21.44
C LEU A 33 -0.28 14.27 -20.79
N SER A 34 -1.33 14.44 -21.59
CA SER A 34 -2.70 14.60 -21.08
C SER A 34 -3.15 13.41 -20.24
N GLU A 35 -2.87 12.19 -20.67
CA GLU A 35 -3.19 10.98 -19.89
C GLU A 35 -2.39 10.94 -18.58
N ARG A 36 -1.09 11.29 -18.61
CA ARG A 36 -0.29 11.40 -17.39
C ARG A 36 -0.88 12.41 -16.40
N LEU A 37 -1.31 13.58 -16.87
CA LEU A 37 -1.94 14.59 -16.01
C LEU A 37 -3.27 14.09 -15.42
N ARG A 38 -4.11 13.40 -16.18
CA ARG A 38 -5.34 12.78 -15.65
C ARG A 38 -5.06 11.74 -14.57
N ARG A 39 -4.04 10.90 -14.75
CA ARG A 39 -3.61 9.93 -13.73
C ARG A 39 -3.10 10.65 -12.47
N LYS A 40 -2.35 11.74 -12.64
CA LYS A 40 -1.85 12.55 -11.53
C LYS A 40 -2.98 13.21 -10.74
N ILE A 41 -4.05 13.66 -11.39
CA ILE A 41 -5.29 14.13 -10.73
C ILE A 41 -5.90 13.01 -9.88
N GLY A 42 -6.05 11.81 -10.44
CA GLY A 42 -6.57 10.65 -9.71
C GLY A 42 -5.75 10.32 -8.47
N VAL A 43 -4.42 10.33 -8.60
CA VAL A 43 -3.48 10.12 -7.49
C VAL A 43 -3.64 11.21 -6.42
N ARG A 44 -3.67 12.49 -6.80
CA ARG A 44 -3.82 13.59 -5.84
C ARG A 44 -5.16 13.53 -5.11
N ASN A 45 -6.25 13.25 -5.81
CA ASN A 45 -7.58 13.06 -5.19
C ASN A 45 -7.59 11.92 -4.16
N ALA A 46 -6.83 10.85 -4.41
CA ALA A 46 -6.79 9.70 -3.53
C ALA A 46 -5.99 9.95 -2.23
N VAL A 47 -4.91 10.72 -2.28
CA VAL A 47 -4.08 11.04 -1.09
C VAL A 47 -4.45 12.35 -0.40
N GLY A 48 -5.30 13.17 -1.03
CA GLY A 48 -5.71 14.47 -0.52
C GLY A 48 -4.59 15.51 -0.54
N ASP A 49 -4.84 16.64 0.14
CA ASP A 49 -3.96 17.81 0.01
C ASP A 49 -2.77 17.89 0.98
N GLY A 50 -2.65 16.92 1.89
CA GLY A 50 -1.61 16.88 2.91
C GLY A 50 -0.19 16.63 2.37
N SER A 51 0.77 16.59 3.31
CA SER A 51 2.18 16.23 3.07
C SER A 51 2.49 14.76 3.42
N SER A 52 1.51 14.02 3.92
CA SER A 52 1.59 12.60 4.25
C SER A 52 0.22 11.95 4.03
N ALA A 53 0.21 10.63 3.88
CA ALA A 53 -1.01 9.86 3.84
C ALA A 53 -0.86 8.54 4.60
N THR A 54 -1.98 8.07 5.15
CA THR A 54 -2.04 6.78 5.84
C THR A 54 -2.20 5.63 4.84
N ILE A 55 -1.24 4.72 4.86
CA ILE A 55 -1.24 3.46 4.11
C ILE A 55 -1.75 2.35 5.02
N ARG A 56 -2.61 1.46 4.50
CA ARG A 56 -3.22 0.38 5.29
C ARG A 56 -3.06 -1.00 4.65
N ALA A 57 -2.88 -2.01 5.50
CA ALA A 57 -3.05 -3.42 5.16
C ALA A 57 -4.06 -4.08 6.11
N TRP A 58 -4.92 -4.93 5.56
CA TRP A 58 -5.79 -5.81 6.32
C TRP A 58 -5.14 -7.18 6.36
N ILE A 59 -4.88 -7.66 7.58
CA ILE A 59 -4.21 -8.92 7.80
C ILE A 59 -5.23 -9.90 8.40
N TRP A 60 -5.35 -11.07 7.79
CA TRP A 60 -6.21 -12.16 8.27
C TRP A 60 -5.40 -13.43 8.48
N ARG A 61 -5.56 -14.07 9.64
CA ARG A 61 -5.05 -15.43 9.91
C ARG A 61 -6.19 -16.45 9.83
N LEU A 62 -6.06 -17.39 8.89
CA LEU A 62 -6.98 -18.49 8.64
C LEU A 62 -6.25 -19.82 8.91
N GLY A 63 -6.34 -20.33 10.13
CA GLY A 63 -5.52 -21.46 10.56
C GLY A 63 -4.04 -21.10 10.48
N ASP A 64 -3.29 -21.84 9.67
CA ASP A 64 -1.86 -21.58 9.42
C ASP A 64 -1.58 -20.66 8.23
N ALA A 65 -2.62 -20.25 7.50
CA ALA A 65 -2.51 -19.31 6.41
C ALA A 65 -2.69 -17.86 6.87
N VAL A 66 -2.02 -16.93 6.19
CA VAL A 66 -2.15 -15.49 6.38
C VAL A 66 -2.43 -14.83 5.04
N ILE A 67 -3.41 -13.93 5.03
CA ILE A 67 -3.72 -13.06 3.89
C ILE A 67 -3.39 -11.62 4.29
N ALA A 68 -2.63 -10.93 3.45
CA ALA A 68 -2.37 -9.50 3.58
C ALA A 68 -2.95 -8.76 2.37
N ALA A 69 -4.00 -7.98 2.57
CA ALA A 69 -4.68 -7.22 1.52
C ALA A 69 -4.37 -5.72 1.66
N HIS A 70 -4.15 -5.00 0.56
CA HIS A 70 -3.87 -3.57 0.57
C HIS A 70 -4.29 -2.88 -0.75
N PRO A 71 -4.48 -1.55 -0.79
CA PRO A 71 -5.05 -0.86 -1.96
C PRO A 71 -4.00 -0.46 -3.01
N HIS A 72 -2.76 -0.94 -2.88
CA HIS A 72 -1.62 -0.54 -3.71
C HIS A 72 -1.09 -1.69 -4.56
N GLU A 73 -0.07 -1.42 -5.37
CA GLU A 73 0.71 -2.43 -6.10
C GLU A 73 2.11 -2.53 -5.51
N ALA A 74 2.37 -3.56 -4.68
CA ALA A 74 3.60 -3.72 -3.89
C ALA A 74 4.61 -4.71 -4.50
N TYR A 75 4.50 -4.94 -5.81
CA TYR A 75 5.29 -5.94 -6.55
C TYR A 75 5.18 -7.35 -5.94
N SER A 76 5.97 -8.31 -6.45
CA SER A 76 6.18 -9.58 -5.75
C SER A 76 6.96 -9.40 -4.44
N HIS A 77 7.69 -8.29 -4.29
CA HIS A 77 8.58 -7.99 -3.17
C HIS A 77 7.89 -8.17 -1.81
N LEU A 78 6.70 -7.58 -1.61
CA LEU A 78 5.97 -7.71 -0.35
C LEU A 78 5.70 -9.20 -0.03
N GLN A 79 5.17 -9.95 -0.99
CA GLN A 79 4.86 -11.37 -0.81
C GLN A 79 6.10 -12.21 -0.52
N THR A 80 7.16 -12.05 -1.31
CA THR A 80 8.39 -12.83 -1.16
C THR A 80 9.08 -12.53 0.17
N THR A 81 9.12 -11.25 0.57
CA THR A 81 9.74 -10.83 1.83
C THR A 81 8.95 -11.34 3.04
N LEU A 82 7.62 -11.28 3.01
CA LEU A 82 6.80 -11.83 4.10
C LEU A 82 6.97 -13.35 4.22
N ARG A 83 6.95 -14.09 3.10
CA ARG A 83 7.16 -15.55 3.10
C ARG A 83 8.55 -15.94 3.60
N ALA A 84 9.58 -15.18 3.23
CA ALA A 84 10.95 -15.43 3.70
C ALA A 84 11.08 -15.23 5.23
N ARG A 85 10.35 -14.27 5.81
CA ARG A 85 10.33 -14.03 7.26
C ARG A 85 9.52 -15.07 8.04
N ARG A 86 8.55 -15.72 7.41
CA ARG A 86 7.62 -16.67 8.01
C ARG A 86 7.48 -17.94 7.15
N PRO A 87 8.57 -18.71 6.97
CA PRO A 87 8.56 -19.89 6.11
C PRO A 87 7.60 -20.99 6.59
N GLU A 88 7.21 -20.96 7.86
CA GLU A 88 6.23 -21.88 8.46
C GLU A 88 4.77 -21.53 8.13
N ARG A 89 4.51 -20.39 7.47
CA ARG A 89 3.16 -19.90 7.18
C ARG A 89 2.89 -19.83 5.67
N ALA A 90 1.69 -20.23 5.28
CA ALA A 90 1.20 -19.98 3.92
C ALA A 90 0.74 -18.52 3.80
N ILE A 91 1.54 -17.65 3.18
CA ILE A 91 1.23 -16.22 3.04
C ILE A 91 0.77 -15.88 1.62
N ALA A 92 -0.39 -15.24 1.49
CA ALA A 92 -0.88 -14.65 0.24
C ALA A 92 -0.99 -13.13 0.39
N VAL A 93 -0.57 -12.40 -0.65
CA VAL A 93 -0.72 -10.94 -0.72
C VAL A 93 -1.74 -10.59 -1.81
N MET A 94 -2.70 -9.74 -1.47
CA MET A 94 -3.73 -9.25 -2.38
C MET A 94 -3.54 -7.75 -2.61
N ASN A 95 -3.04 -7.41 -3.79
CA ASN A 95 -2.96 -6.02 -4.27
C ASN A 95 -4.37 -5.50 -4.59
N LEU A 96 -4.52 -4.16 -4.69
CA LEU A 96 -5.73 -3.49 -5.17
C LEU A 96 -7.02 -3.83 -4.40
N CYS A 97 -6.91 -4.04 -3.09
CA CYS A 97 -8.04 -4.35 -2.22
C CYS A 97 -8.48 -3.16 -1.37
N ASN A 98 -9.78 -3.09 -1.06
CA ASN A 98 -10.38 -2.19 -0.08
C ASN A 98 -10.14 -0.68 -0.33
N GLY A 99 -10.08 -0.28 -1.60
CA GLY A 99 -9.98 1.12 -2.00
C GLY A 99 -9.70 1.28 -3.49
N ALA A 100 -9.73 2.52 -3.97
CA ALA A 100 -9.22 2.84 -5.30
C ALA A 100 -7.69 2.61 -5.33
N SER A 101 -7.15 2.12 -6.46
CA SER A 101 -5.71 1.94 -6.63
C SER A 101 -4.96 3.27 -6.37
N VAL A 102 -4.27 3.38 -5.24
CA VAL A 102 -3.45 4.56 -4.90
C VAL A 102 -1.99 4.30 -5.30
N GLY A 103 -1.82 3.64 -6.44
CA GLY A 103 -0.55 3.51 -7.12
C GLY A 103 0.41 2.45 -6.61
N TYR A 104 1.62 2.51 -7.13
CA TYR A 104 2.72 1.59 -6.83
C TYR A 104 3.38 1.90 -5.49
N LEU A 105 3.94 0.88 -4.86
CA LEU A 105 4.93 1.00 -3.79
C LEU A 105 6.28 0.54 -4.34
N PRO A 106 7.02 1.39 -5.07
CA PRO A 106 8.33 1.01 -5.59
C PRO A 106 9.35 0.86 -4.46
N PRO A 107 10.30 -0.08 -4.58
CA PRO A 107 11.44 -0.15 -3.67
C PRO A 107 12.34 1.09 -3.83
N ALA A 108 13.05 1.42 -2.76
CA ALA A 108 13.81 2.67 -2.63
C ALA A 108 14.88 2.85 -3.72
N GLU A 109 15.49 1.78 -4.21
CA GLU A 109 16.53 1.83 -5.26
C GLU A 109 16.00 2.30 -6.63
N LEU A 110 14.68 2.24 -6.87
CA LEU A 110 14.11 2.64 -8.15
C LEU A 110 13.83 4.14 -8.25
N TYR A 111 13.83 4.89 -7.14
CA TYR A 111 13.37 6.29 -7.13
C TYR A 111 14.21 7.25 -7.99
N ASP A 112 15.44 6.88 -8.34
CA ASP A 112 16.32 7.67 -9.21
C ASP A 112 16.20 7.29 -10.69
N ARG A 113 15.21 6.45 -11.05
CA ARG A 113 14.96 5.97 -12.40
C ARG A 113 13.72 6.63 -12.97
N ASP A 114 13.75 6.94 -14.27
CA ASP A 114 12.57 7.38 -15.01
C ASP A 114 11.67 6.17 -15.33
N LEU A 115 10.88 5.79 -14.34
CA LEU A 115 9.96 4.65 -14.40
C LEU A 115 8.54 5.11 -14.09
N TYR A 116 7.59 4.53 -14.82
CA TYR A 116 6.17 4.80 -14.62
C TYR A 116 5.75 4.63 -13.16
N GLN A 117 6.20 3.58 -12.50
CA GLN A 117 5.84 3.29 -11.12
C GLN A 117 6.38 4.33 -10.13
N VAL A 118 7.53 4.94 -10.44
CA VAL A 118 8.14 6.01 -9.65
C VAL A 118 7.42 7.33 -9.91
N TRP A 119 7.09 7.66 -11.15
CA TRP A 119 6.28 8.84 -11.46
C TRP A 119 4.88 8.75 -10.84
N GLN A 120 4.25 7.57 -10.87
CA GLN A 120 2.86 7.37 -10.49
C GLN A 120 2.68 7.31 -8.96
N THR A 121 3.66 6.80 -8.22
CA THR A 121 3.55 6.71 -6.76
C THR A 121 3.52 8.11 -6.12
N PRO A 122 2.52 8.42 -5.27
CA PRO A 122 2.50 9.68 -4.53
C PRO A 122 3.47 9.67 -3.33
N TYR A 123 3.97 8.50 -2.94
CA TYR A 123 4.72 8.30 -1.70
C TYR A 123 6.21 8.58 -1.86
N ALA A 124 6.82 9.14 -0.82
CA ALA A 124 8.27 9.36 -0.77
C ALA A 124 9.05 8.04 -0.86
N ARG A 125 10.37 8.15 -1.04
CA ARG A 125 11.29 7.00 -1.06
C ARG A 125 11.13 6.18 0.21
N ASP A 126 11.34 4.87 0.11
CA ASP A 126 11.29 3.87 1.21
C ASP A 126 9.89 3.34 1.60
N VAL A 127 8.84 3.75 0.88
CA VAL A 127 7.46 3.37 1.19
C VAL A 127 7.25 1.86 1.24
N LEU A 128 7.83 1.10 0.31
CA LEU A 128 7.66 -0.34 0.23
C LEU A 128 8.31 -1.04 1.43
N GLU A 129 9.51 -0.61 1.80
CA GLU A 129 10.29 -1.16 2.90
C GLU A 129 9.58 -0.92 4.23
N ARG A 130 9.14 0.32 4.46
CA ARG A 130 8.38 0.68 5.68
C ARG A 130 7.07 -0.08 5.74
N PHE A 131 6.35 -0.19 4.63
CA PHE A 131 5.08 -0.93 4.57
C PHE A 131 5.27 -2.43 4.79
N THR A 132 6.30 -3.02 4.17
CA THR A 132 6.64 -4.44 4.34
C THR A 132 7.03 -4.75 5.78
N ALA A 133 7.83 -3.88 6.41
CA ALA A 133 8.21 -4.03 7.81
C ALA A 133 6.99 -3.97 8.75
N ALA A 134 6.08 -3.03 8.51
CA ALA A 134 4.85 -2.92 9.29
C ALA A 134 3.92 -4.13 9.11
N CYS A 135 3.76 -4.62 7.88
CA CYS A 135 2.99 -5.83 7.62
C CYS A 135 3.61 -7.05 8.32
N ALA A 136 4.93 -7.20 8.26
CA ALA A 136 5.63 -8.29 8.94
C ALA A 136 5.39 -8.23 10.46
N ALA A 137 5.56 -7.07 11.08
CA ALA A 137 5.31 -6.88 12.51
C ALA A 137 3.86 -7.20 12.89
N GLY A 138 2.88 -6.76 12.10
CA GLY A 138 1.47 -7.06 12.34
C GLY A 138 1.14 -8.55 12.18
N ILE A 139 1.80 -9.26 11.26
CA ILE A 139 1.69 -10.71 11.12
C ILE A 139 2.32 -11.41 12.33
N ASP A 140 3.48 -10.94 12.79
CA ASP A 140 4.19 -11.50 13.94
C ASP A 140 3.34 -11.39 15.22
N GLU A 141 2.79 -10.21 15.48
CA GLU A 141 1.92 -9.96 16.61
C GLU A 141 0.66 -10.85 16.57
N MET A 142 -0.01 -10.89 15.42
CA MET A 142 -1.22 -11.70 15.23
C MET A 142 -0.95 -13.20 15.38
N CYS A 143 0.25 -13.67 14.99
CA CYS A 143 0.61 -15.08 15.09
C CYS A 143 1.09 -15.48 16.49
N SER A 144 1.67 -14.56 17.25
CA SER A 144 2.09 -14.78 18.65
C SER A 144 0.92 -14.74 19.64
N ALA A 145 -0.19 -14.10 19.29
CA ALA A 145 -1.38 -14.09 20.12
C ALA A 145 -2.02 -15.50 20.21
N GLN A 146 -2.09 -16.02 21.44
CA GLN A 146 -2.84 -17.25 21.76
C GLN A 146 -4.33 -17.07 21.37
N PRO A 147 -5.03 -18.14 20.93
CA PRO A 147 -6.46 -18.04 20.65
C PRO A 147 -7.20 -17.55 21.89
N THR A 148 -7.98 -16.49 21.76
CA THR A 148 -8.94 -16.08 22.80
C THR A 148 -9.95 -17.21 22.95
N GLU A 149 -9.97 -17.89 24.09
CA GLU A 149 -11.01 -18.86 24.42
C GLU A 149 -12.36 -18.13 24.43
N THR A 150 -13.18 -18.37 23.40
CA THR A 150 -14.59 -18.03 23.44
C THR A 150 -15.22 -18.89 24.54
N LYS A 151 -15.44 -18.31 25.72
CA LYS A 151 -16.28 -18.92 26.76
C LYS A 151 -17.61 -19.28 26.10
N LYS A 152 -17.88 -20.59 25.96
CA LYS A 152 -19.22 -21.08 25.63
C LYS A 152 -20.16 -20.53 26.71
N ALA A 153 -21.13 -19.71 26.31
CA ALA A 153 -22.26 -19.42 27.16
C ALA A 153 -23.02 -20.74 27.35
N THR A 154 -22.92 -21.32 28.55
CA THR A 154 -23.76 -22.42 28.97
C THR A 154 -25.18 -21.90 29.08
N ALA A 155 -26.10 -22.50 28.31
CA ALA A 155 -27.54 -22.33 28.46
C ALA A 155 -28.05 -23.13 29.66
#